data_AF-Q9UNB8-F1
#
_entry.id   AF-Q9UNB8-F1
#
_cell.length_a   1.000
_cell.length_b   1.000
_cell.length_c   1.000
_cell.angle_alpha   90.00
_cell.angle_beta   90.00
_cell.angle_gamma   90.00
#
_symmetry.space_group_name_H-M   'P 1'
#
loop_
_entity.id
_entity.type
_entity.pdbx_description
1 polymer ?
#
loop_
_entity_poly.entity_id
_entity_poly.type
_entity_poly.pdbx_seq_one_letter_code
_entity_poly.pdbx_strand_id
1 'polypeptide(L)'
;HEGVHRKPSFLALPGHLVKSEETVILQCWSDVRFEHFLLHREGKFNNTLHLIGEHHDGVSKANFSIGPMMPVLAGTYRCFGSFRDAPYEWSNSSDPLLVSVTGNP
;
A
#
# COMPACT_ATOMS: atom_id res chain seq x y z
N HIS A 1 11.35 1.50 12.87
CA HIS A 1 10.48 1.05 13.99
C HIS A 1 9.98 -0.32 13.60
N GLU A 2 10.25 -1.35 14.40
CA GLU A 2 9.71 -2.68 14.15
C GLU A 2 8.28 -2.74 14.70
N GLY A 3 7.33 -3.15 13.86
CA GLY A 3 5.95 -3.40 14.26
C GLY A 3 5.80 -4.77 14.93
N VAL A 4 4.66 -4.97 15.59
CA VAL A 4 4.36 -6.12 16.44
C VAL A 4 4.08 -7.39 15.62
N HIS A 5 3.57 -7.23 14.40
CA HIS A 5 3.19 -8.35 13.52
C HIS A 5 4.10 -8.48 12.29
N ARG A 6 4.09 -9.65 11.65
CA ARG A 6 4.83 -9.89 10.39
C ARG A 6 4.37 -8.91 9.31
N LYS A 7 5.32 -8.47 8.47
CA LYS A 7 5.04 -7.52 7.38
C LYS A 7 4.09 -8.12 6.34
N PRO A 8 3.19 -7.33 5.76
CA PRO A 8 2.42 -7.75 4.60
C PRO A 8 3.29 -7.76 3.35
N SER A 9 2.85 -8.51 2.34
CA SER A 9 3.40 -8.46 0.99
C SER A 9 2.78 -7.31 0.20
N PHE A 10 3.55 -6.75 -0.74
CA PHE A 10 3.18 -5.52 -1.44
C PHE A 10 3.64 -5.53 -2.90
N LEU A 11 2.75 -5.19 -3.83
CA LEU A 11 3.03 -5.16 -5.27
C LEU A 11 2.25 -4.04 -5.98
N ALA A 12 2.64 -3.75 -7.22
CA ALA A 12 1.95 -2.83 -8.12
C ALA A 12 1.42 -3.57 -9.35
N LEU A 13 0.18 -3.30 -9.75
CA LEU A 13 -0.48 -3.86 -10.93
C LEU A 13 -0.85 -2.76 -11.93
N PRO A 14 -0.57 -2.94 -13.24
CA PRO A 14 0.18 -4.05 -13.84
C PRO A 14 1.70 -3.97 -13.61
N GLY A 15 2.19 -2.85 -13.10
CA GLY A 15 3.59 -2.64 -12.78
C GLY A 15 3.81 -1.33 -12.04
N HIS A 16 5.05 -1.08 -11.63
CA HIS A 16 5.44 0.10 -10.86
C HIS A 16 5.81 1.32 -11.75
N LEU A 17 5.92 1.10 -13.06
CA LEU A 17 6.11 2.13 -14.07
C LEU A 17 4.77 2.41 -14.75
N VAL A 18 4.24 3.61 -14.55
CA VAL A 18 2.85 3.97 -14.88
C VAL A 18 2.87 5.14 -15.85
N LYS A 19 2.03 5.16 -16.89
CA LYS A 19 1.99 6.33 -17.78
C LYS A 19 1.20 7.47 -17.13
N SER A 20 1.47 8.71 -17.56
CA SER A 20 0.63 9.86 -17.19
C SER A 20 -0.84 9.56 -17.51
N GLU A 21 -1.74 10.02 -16.65
CA GLU A 21 -3.19 9.77 -16.73
C GLU A 21 -3.66 8.31 -16.49
N GLU A 22 -2.76 7.33 -16.42
CA GLU A 22 -3.13 5.95 -16.05
C GLU A 22 -3.29 5.79 -14.53
N THR A 23 -3.96 4.73 -14.10
CA THR A 23 -4.12 4.37 -12.68
C THR A 23 -3.35 3.09 -12.38
N VAL A 24 -2.62 3.08 -11.27
CA VAL A 24 -1.96 1.87 -10.75
C VAL A 24 -2.71 1.35 -9.53
N ILE A 25 -2.78 0.03 -9.41
CA ILE A 25 -3.29 -0.61 -8.20
C ILE A 25 -2.11 -1.06 -7.37
N LEU A 26 -2.02 -0.52 -6.15
CA LEU A 26 -1.06 -0.96 -5.15
C LEU A 26 -1.75 -1.99 -4.26
N GLN A 27 -1.42 -3.26 -4.45
CA GLN A 27 -2.03 -4.37 -3.73
C GLN A 27 -1.18 -4.76 -2.54
N CYS A 28 -1.82 -4.84 -1.38
CA CYS A 28 -1.23 -5.29 -0.14
C CYS A 28 -1.98 -6.51 0.39
N TRP A 29 -1.27 -7.53 0.88
CA TRP A 29 -1.90 -8.74 1.39
C TRP A 29 -1.08 -9.45 2.46
N SER A 30 -1.73 -10.28 3.27
CA SER A 30 -1.09 -11.00 4.37
C SER A 30 -1.85 -12.29 4.74
N ASP A 31 -1.10 -13.29 5.21
CA ASP A 31 -1.64 -14.50 5.86
C ASP A 31 -2.04 -14.25 7.32
N VAL A 32 -1.62 -13.12 7.90
CA VAL A 32 -1.96 -12.68 9.27
C VAL A 32 -3.41 -12.21 9.39
N ARG A 33 -4.14 -12.12 8.27
CA ARG A 33 -5.58 -11.74 8.22
C ARG A 33 -5.90 -10.38 8.83
N PHE A 34 -5.00 -9.40 8.69
CA PHE A 34 -5.26 -8.01 9.07
C PHE A 34 -6.61 -7.51 8.53
N GLU A 35 -7.35 -6.80 9.37
CA GLU A 35 -8.64 -6.23 9.02
C GLU A 35 -8.49 -4.87 8.36
N HIS A 36 -7.41 -4.16 8.66
CA HIS A 36 -7.14 -2.82 8.19
C HIS A 36 -5.77 -2.81 7.51
N PHE A 37 -5.67 -2.14 6.37
CA PHE A 37 -4.41 -1.88 5.68
C PHE A 37 -4.18 -0.38 5.56
N LEU A 38 -2.93 0.03 5.75
CA LEU A 38 -2.48 1.40 5.60
C LEU A 38 -1.41 1.46 4.51
N LEU A 39 -1.58 2.37 3.56
CA LEU A 39 -0.62 2.66 2.52
C LEU A 39 0.01 4.02 2.80
N HIS A 40 1.31 4.02 3.10
CA HIS A 40 2.07 5.24 3.35
C HIS A 40 3.01 5.54 2.19
N ARG A 41 3.06 6.80 1.76
CA ARG A 41 4.08 7.28 0.82
C ARG A 41 5.16 8.06 1.57
N GLU A 42 6.42 7.66 1.39
CA GLU A 42 7.55 8.30 2.06
C GLU A 42 7.74 9.76 1.66
N GLY A 43 8.27 10.56 2.59
CA GLY A 43 8.67 11.94 2.35
C GLY A 43 7.51 12.92 2.18
N LYS A 44 6.25 12.49 2.33
CA LYS A 44 5.06 13.35 2.26
C LYS A 44 4.26 13.23 3.56
N PHE A 45 4.20 14.33 4.31
CA PHE A 45 3.41 14.41 5.53
C PHE A 45 1.92 14.22 5.20
N ASN A 46 1.19 13.47 6.04
CA ASN A 46 -0.24 13.17 5.90
C ASN A 46 -0.66 12.40 4.62
N ASN A 47 0.24 11.69 3.94
CA ASN A 47 -0.12 10.89 2.75
C ASN A 47 -0.25 9.40 3.06
N THR A 48 -1.12 9.09 4.02
CA THR A 48 -1.47 7.71 4.37
C THR A 48 -2.91 7.43 3.97
N LEU A 49 -3.11 6.42 3.12
CA LEU A 49 -4.43 5.92 2.78
C LEU A 49 -4.76 4.72 3.69
N HIS A 50 -6.03 4.56 4.01
CA HIS A 50 -6.52 3.46 4.83
C HIS A 50 -7.66 2.75 4.10
N LEU A 51 -7.64 1.42 4.11
CA LEU A 51 -8.70 0.58 3.57
C LEU A 51 -8.97 -0.60 4.52
N ILE A 52 -10.21 -1.09 4.51
CA ILE A 52 -10.58 -2.34 5.14
C ILE A 52 -10.11 -3.49 4.24
N GLY A 53 -9.43 -4.46 4.82
CA GLY A 53 -8.98 -5.66 4.13
C GLY A 53 -10.14 -6.59 3.82
N GLU A 54 -10.12 -7.15 2.61
CA GLU A 54 -11.01 -8.23 2.21
C GLU A 54 -10.38 -9.57 2.58
N HIS A 55 -11.15 -10.45 3.21
CA HIS A 55 -10.69 -11.79 3.60
C HIS A 55 -11.18 -12.85 2.63
N HIS A 56 -10.27 -13.62 2.06
CA HIS A 56 -10.59 -14.73 1.16
C HIS A 56 -9.49 -15.79 1.22
N ASP A 57 -9.83 -17.08 1.13
CA ASP A 57 -8.87 -18.20 1.05
C ASP A 57 -7.69 -18.13 2.03
N GLY A 58 -7.96 -17.84 3.31
CA GLY A 58 -6.89 -17.78 4.32
C GLY A 58 -6.10 -16.47 4.37
N VAL A 59 -6.17 -15.60 3.36
CA VAL A 59 -5.46 -14.32 3.31
C VAL A 59 -6.40 -13.13 3.53
N SER A 60 -5.83 -11.98 3.91
CA SER A 60 -6.49 -10.68 3.78
C SER A 60 -5.73 -9.80 2.79
N LYS A 61 -6.45 -8.95 2.04
CA LYS A 61 -5.86 -8.06 1.04
C LYS A 61 -6.59 -6.72 0.94
N ALA A 62 -5.89 -5.69 0.47
CA ALA A 62 -6.46 -4.40 0.09
C ALA A 62 -5.83 -3.89 -1.20
N ASN A 63 -6.64 -3.28 -2.07
CA ASN A 63 -6.21 -2.72 -3.34
C ASN A 63 -6.37 -1.20 -3.31
N PHE A 64 -5.26 -0.47 -3.29
CA PHE A 64 -5.25 0.98 -3.32
C PHE A 64 -5.09 1.48 -4.76
N SER A 65 -6.13 2.13 -5.29
CA SER A 65 -6.06 2.76 -6.61
C SER A 65 -5.40 4.14 -6.51
N ILE A 66 -4.26 4.31 -7.20
CA ILE A 66 -3.52 5.58 -7.27
C ILE A 66 -3.58 6.07 -8.72
N GLY A 67 -4.30 7.17 -8.94
CA GLY A 67 -4.39 7.81 -10.24
C GLY A 67 -5.44 8.92 -10.28
N PRO A 68 -5.53 9.68 -11.39
CA PRO A 68 -4.66 9.62 -12.57
C PRO A 68 -3.19 9.92 -12.22
N MET A 69 -2.24 9.20 -12.81
CA MET A 69 -0.84 9.28 -12.37
C MET A 69 -0.22 10.63 -12.72
N MET A 70 0.24 11.33 -11.68
CA MET A 70 0.92 12.63 -11.79
C MET A 70 2.31 12.56 -11.14
N PRO A 71 3.26 13.44 -11.48
CA PRO A 71 4.57 13.49 -10.82
C PRO A 71 4.48 13.64 -9.28
N VAL A 72 3.45 14.33 -8.78
CA VAL A 72 3.19 14.46 -7.34
C VAL A 72 2.75 13.15 -6.69
N LEU A 73 2.24 12.19 -7.47
CA LEU A 73 1.87 10.85 -7.03
C LEU A 73 3.05 9.88 -7.03
N ALA A 74 4.10 10.12 -7.82
CA ALA A 74 5.29 9.28 -7.81
C ALA A 74 6.01 9.27 -6.45
N GLY A 75 6.68 8.17 -6.14
CA GLY A 75 7.45 8.02 -4.91
C GLY A 75 7.49 6.59 -4.40
N THR A 76 8.12 6.42 -3.24
CA THR A 76 8.23 5.13 -2.57
C THR A 76 7.05 4.91 -1.64
N TYR A 77 6.36 3.80 -1.82
CA TYR A 77 5.21 3.38 -1.04
C TYR A 77 5.57 2.21 -0.13
N ARG A 78 4.91 2.15 1.02
CA ARG A 78 4.97 1.04 1.98
C ARG A 78 3.57 0.72 2.49
N CYS A 79 3.31 -0.55 2.74
CA CYS A 79 2.07 -1.02 3.33
C CYS A 79 2.28 -1.53 4.77
N PHE A 80 1.25 -1.36 5.58
CA PHE A 80 1.13 -1.86 6.94
C PHE A 80 -0.23 -2.52 7.13
N GLY A 81 -0.33 -3.47 8.04
CA GLY A 81 -1.58 -4.08 8.47
C GLY A 81 -1.84 -3.86 9.96
N SER A 82 -3.11 -3.77 10.33
CA SER A 82 -3.54 -3.70 11.74
C SER A 82 -4.89 -4.41 11.95
N PHE A 83 -5.24 -4.58 13.23
CA PHE A 83 -6.53 -5.10 13.67
C PHE A 83 -7.39 -3.96 14.20
N ARG A 84 -8.71 -4.06 14.04
CA ARG A 84 -9.66 -3.03 14.50
C ARG A 84 -9.56 -2.80 16.01
N ASP A 85 -9.38 -3.86 16.77
CA ASP A 85 -9.37 -3.82 18.24
C ASP A 85 -7.99 -3.40 18.81
N ALA A 86 -6.95 -3.31 17.97
CA ALA A 86 -5.61 -2.90 18.35
C ALA A 86 -5.04 -1.86 17.35
N PRO A 87 -5.62 -0.64 17.29
CA PRO A 87 -5.30 0.35 16.25
C PRO A 87 -3.90 0.95 16.38
N TYR A 88 -3.20 0.73 17.49
CA TYR A 88 -1.81 1.17 17.71
C TYR A 88 -0.79 0.03 17.52
N GLU A 89 -1.26 -1.21 17.31
CA GLU A 89 -0.41 -2.36 17.04
C GLU A 89 -0.40 -2.64 15.54
N TRP A 90 0.67 -2.21 14.87
CA TRP A 90 0.81 -2.36 13.43
C TRP A 90 1.80 -3.48 13.11
N SER A 91 1.67 -4.02 11.91
CA SER A 91 2.70 -4.86 11.32
C SER A 91 4.02 -4.11 11.15
N ASN A 92 5.09 -4.88 11.00
CA ASN A 92 6.27 -4.41 10.29
C ASN A 92 5.88 -3.84 8.92
N SER A 93 6.67 -2.88 8.45
CA SER A 93 6.46 -2.32 7.12
C SER A 93 6.72 -3.36 6.04
N SER A 94 5.93 -3.33 4.97
CA SER A 94 6.25 -4.07 3.75
C SER A 94 7.60 -3.65 3.18
N ASP A 95 8.10 -4.42 2.21
CA ASP A 95 9.21 -3.94 1.40
C ASP A 95 8.80 -2.66 0.63
N PRO A 96 9.73 -1.72 0.44
CA PRO A 96 9.47 -0.48 -0.29
C PRO A 96 9.16 -0.78 -1.76
N LEU A 97 8.19 -0.07 -2.32
CA LEU A 97 7.88 -0.12 -3.74
C LEU A 97 7.93 1.28 -4.35
N LEU A 98 8.89 1.51 -5.26
CA LEU A 98 9.03 2.78 -5.98
C LEU A 98 8.07 2.82 -7.17
N VAL A 99 7.07 3.68 -7.11
CA VAL A 99 6.17 3.97 -8.23
C VAL A 99 6.68 5.19 -8.98
N SER A 100 6.85 5.05 -10.30
CA SER A 100 7.35 6.11 -11.18
C SER A 100 6.37 6.38 -12.32
N VAL A 101 6.29 7.65 -12.73
CA VAL A 101 5.45 8.09 -13.86
C VAL A 101 6.28 8.17 -15.15
N THR A 102 5.68 7.84 -16.29
CA THR A 102 6.27 7.94 -17.63
C THR A 102 5.36 8.70 -18.58
N GLY A 103 5.94 9.34 -19.59
CA GLY A 103 5.22 10.20 -20.52
C GLY A 103 5.22 11.67 -20.08
N ASN A 104 4.90 12.55 -21.02
CA ASN A 104 4.79 13.98 -20.77
C ASN A 104 3.37 14.31 -20.26
N PRO A 105 3.22 15.30 -19.37
CA PRO A 105 1.91 15.84 -18.98
C PRO A 105 1.09 16.33 -20.17
#